data_AF-X1CMD3-F1
#
_entry.id   AF-X1CMD3-F1
#
_cell.length_a   1.000
_cell.length_b   1.000
_cell.length_c   1.000
_cell.angle_alpha   90.00
_cell.angle_beta   90.00
_cell.angle_gamma   90.00
#
_symmetry.space_group_name_H-M   'P 1'
#
loop_
_entity.id
_entity.type
_entity.pdbx_description
1 polymer ?
#
loop_
_entity_poly.entity_id
_entity_poly.type
_entity_poly.pdbx_seq_one_letter_code
_entity_poly.pdbx_strand_id
1 'polypeptide(L)' 'KQLIMEGNRDPALVASKMKDLIKAKSLAEVDYVAVVDPETLRKIERIGKEVLVAVAVKIGEIRLIDNLKIA' A
#
# COMPACT_ATOMS: atom_id res chain seq x y z
N LYS A 1 7.05 0.37 -4.53
CA LYS A 1 7.46 0.47 -5.96
C LYS A 1 8.39 -0.68 -6.35
N GLN A 2 9.56 -0.83 -5.73
CA GLN A 2 10.59 -1.81 -6.11
C GLN A 2 10.06 -3.25 -6.27
N LEU A 3 9.39 -3.80 -5.24
CA LEU A 3 8.76 -5.13 -5.29
C LEU A 3 7.93 -5.38 -6.56
N ILE A 4 7.14 -4.39 -6.97
CA ILE A 4 6.26 -4.48 -8.15
C ILE A 4 7.08 -4.38 -9.44
N MET A 5 8.12 -3.55 -9.48
CA MET A 5 9.01 -3.44 -10.64
C MET A 5 9.84 -4.71 -10.86
N GLU A 6 10.19 -5.42 -9.79
CA GLU A 6 10.88 -6.72 -9.82
C GLU A 6 9.97 -7.88 -10.24
N GLY A 7 8.71 -7.60 -10.60
CA GLY A 7 7.78 -8.58 -11.14
C GLY A 7 6.86 -9.23 -10.11
N ASN A 8 6.89 -8.83 -8.83
CA ASN A 8 5.90 -9.32 -7.88
C ASN A 8 4.52 -8.82 -8.27
N ARG A 9 3.56 -9.75 -8.33
CA ARG A 9 2.16 -9.47 -8.69
C ARG A 9 1.16 -9.77 -7.59
N ASP A 10 1.62 -10.12 -6.40
CA ASP A 10 0.77 -10.39 -5.24
C ASP A 10 0.47 -9.08 -4.47
N PRO A 11 -0.78 -8.58 -4.49
CA PRO A 11 -1.16 -7.39 -3.75
C PRO A 11 -1.12 -7.58 -2.23
N ALA A 12 -1.37 -8.80 -1.72
CA ALA A 12 -1.33 -9.08 -0.29
C ALA A 12 0.10 -9.02 0.25
N LEU A 13 1.07 -9.56 -0.50
CA LEU A 13 2.49 -9.45 -0.17
C LEU A 13 2.95 -7.99 -0.12
N VAL A 14 2.59 -7.19 -1.13
CA VAL A 14 2.93 -5.75 -1.16
C VAL A 14 2.33 -5.02 0.04
N ALA A 15 1.05 -5.27 0.34
CA ALA A 15 0.39 -4.66 1.49
C ALA A 15 1.06 -5.08 2.82
N SER A 16 1.42 -6.35 2.97
CA SER A 16 2.11 -6.85 4.17
C SER A 16 3.46 -6.17 4.36
N LYS A 17 4.30 -6.14 3.32
CA LYS A 17 5.63 -5.50 3.39
C LYS A 17 5.54 -4.02 3.73
N MET A 18 4.55 -3.31 3.18
CA MET A 18 4.32 -1.92 3.52
C MET A 18 3.90 -1.75 4.99
N LYS A 19 3.01 -2.60 5.50
CA LYS A 19 2.62 -2.60 6.92
C LYS A 19 3.83 -2.84 7.83
N ASP A 20 4.68 -3.81 7.50
CA ASP A 20 5.87 -4.14 8.29
C ASP A 20 6.85 -2.97 8.34
N LEU A 21 7.06 -2.27 7.22
CA LEU A 21 7.92 -1.08 7.15
C LEU A 21 7.38 0.08 8.00
N ILE A 22 6.07 0.32 7.97
CA ILE A 22 5.45 1.39 8.77
C ILE A 22 5.51 1.06 10.26
N LYS A 23 5.20 -0.19 10.64
CA LYS A 23 5.22 -0.66 12.03
C LYS A 23 6.61 -0.66 12.66
N ALA A 24 7.68 -0.61 11.87
CA ALA A 24 9.04 -0.42 12.39
C ALA A 24 9.23 0.95 13.06
N LYS A 25 8.30 1.90 12.90
CA LYS A 25 8.25 3.17 13.63
C LYS A 25 7.27 3.04 14.80
N SER A 26 7.78 3.17 16.03
CA SER A 26 7.02 2.94 17.27
C SER A 26 5.79 3.82 17.47
N LEU A 27 5.73 5.00 16.85
CA LEU A 27 4.61 5.95 16.95
C LEU A 27 3.58 5.79 15.83
N ALA A 28 3.80 4.88 14.87
CA ALA A 28 2.97 4.75 13.68
C ALA A 28 1.91 3.64 13.86
N GLU A 29 0.64 4.03 13.76
CA GLU A 29 -0.50 3.11 13.73
C GLU A 29 -1.10 3.07 12.31
N VAL A 30 -1.14 1.89 11.69
CA VAL A 30 -1.68 1.73 10.34
C VAL A 30 -3.21 1.68 10.38
N ASP A 31 -3.88 2.68 9.81
CA ASP A 31 -5.33 2.64 9.55
C ASP A 31 -5.61 1.63 8.42
N TYR A 32 -4.97 1.82 7.27
CA TYR A 32 -5.03 0.86 6.17
C TYR A 32 -3.80 0.92 5.26
N VAL A 33 -3.55 -0.21 4.61
CA VAL A 33 -2.76 -0.28 3.39
C VAL A 33 -3.60 -1.06 2.38
N ALA A 34 -3.89 -0.42 1.25
CA ALA A 34 -4.71 -0.97 0.19
C ALA A 34 -3.92 -1.01 -1.12
N VAL A 35 -3.99 -2.15 -1.81
CA VAL A 35 -3.44 -2.33 -3.15
C VAL A 35 -4.64 -2.65 -4.04
N VAL A 36 -5.02 -1.69 -4.88
CA VAL A 36 -6.31 -1.68 -5.57
C VAL A 36 -6.16 -1.31 -7.03
N ASP A 37 -7.20 -1.60 -7.78
CA ASP A 37 -7.36 -1.08 -9.13
C ASP A 37 -7.42 0.47 -9.10
N PRO A 38 -6.65 1.17 -9.93
CA PRO A 38 -6.51 2.63 -9.84
C PRO A 38 -7.77 3.40 -10.28
N GLU A 39 -8.68 2.78 -11.03
CA GLU A 39 -9.89 3.45 -11.53
C GLU A 39 -11.11 3.14 -10.64
N THR A 40 -11.28 1.88 -10.28
CA THR A 40 -12.45 1.39 -9.55
C THR A 40 -12.26 1.38 -8.04
N LEU A 41 -11.01 1.51 -7.56
CA LEU A 41 -10.61 1.35 -6.15
C LEU A 41 -10.99 -0.01 -5.54
N ARG A 42 -11.34 -0.99 -6.39
CA ARG A 42 -11.70 -2.33 -5.95
C ARG A 42 -10.46 -3.12 -5.60
N LYS A 43 -10.62 -4.02 -4.62
CA LYS A 43 -9.61 -5.01 -4.28
C LYS A 43 -9.30 -5.86 -5.52
N ILE A 44 -8.02 -6.06 -5.78
CA ILE A 44 -7.52 -6.92 -6.85
C ILE A 44 -6.90 -8.17 -6.24
N GLU A 45 -6.96 -9.29 -6.98
CA GLU A 45 -6.30 -10.54 -6.60
C GLU A 45 -4.88 -10.63 -7.16
N ARG A 46 -4.60 -9.89 -8.24
CA ARG A 46 -3.30 -9.85 -8.91
C ARG A 46 -3.03 -8.46 -9.48
N ILE A 47 -1.81 -7.97 -9.28
CA ILE A 47 -1.36 -6.68 -9.83
C ILE A 47 -1.26 -6.80 -11.36
N GLY A 48 -1.86 -5.85 -12.08
CA GLY A 48 -1.88 -5.78 -13.53
C GLY A 48 -0.77 -4.87 -14.09
N LYS A 49 -1.10 -4.18 -15.19
CA LYS A 49 -0.24 -3.12 -15.76
C LYS A 49 -0.21 -1.91 -14.84
N GLU A 50 -1.38 -1.49 -14.39
CA GLU A 50 -1.53 -0.38 -13.46
C GLU A 50 -2.01 -0.87 -12.09
N VAL A 51 -1.62 -0.16 -11.04
CA VAL A 51 -2.08 -0.39 -9.67
C VAL A 51 -1.95 0.88 -8.85
N LEU A 52 -2.87 1.06 -7.91
CA LEU A 52 -2.77 2.10 -6.88
C LEU A 52 -2.45 1.45 -5.53
N VAL A 53 -1.38 1.91 -4.90
CA VAL A 53 -1.10 1.60 -3.49
C VAL A 53 -1.49 2.82 -2.67
N ALA A 54 -2.46 2.67 -1.77
CA ALA A 54 -2.92 3.73 -0.89
C ALA A 54 -2.67 3.35 0.58
N VAL A 55 -2.24 4.32 1.37
CA VAL A 55 -1.96 4.15 2.80
C VAL A 55 -2.60 5.26 3.61
N ALA A 56 -3.07 4.91 4.79
CA ALA A 56 -3.37 5.85 5.86
C ALA A 56 -2.67 5.37 7.15
N VAL A 57 -2.01 6.30 7.82
CA VAL A 57 -1.27 6.06 9.06
C VAL A 57 -1.53 7.19 10.05
N LYS A 58 -1.69 6.85 11.32
CA LYS A 58 -1.73 7.82 12.42
C LYS A 58 -0.36 7.90 13.09
N ILE A 59 0.09 9.10 13.36
CA ILE A 59 1.29 9.41 14.14
C ILE A 59 0.86 10.34 15.28
N GLY A 60 0.68 9.79 16.47
CA GLY A 60 -0.03 10.49 17.55
C GLY A 60 -1.46 10.82 17.12
N GLU A 61 -1.82 12.10 17.17
CA GLU A 61 -3.15 12.58 16.76
C GLU A 61 -3.25 12.91 15.26
N ILE A 62 -2.11 13.00 14.57
CA ILE A 62 -2.06 13.40 13.16
C ILE A 62 -2.30 12.19 12.28
N ARG A 63 -3.28 12.29 11.39
CA ARG A 63 -3.57 11.28 10.36
C ARG A 63 -2.95 11.70 9.02
N LEU A 64 -2.02 10.90 8.52
CA LEU A 64 -1.39 11.08 7.23
C LEU A 64 -1.96 10.10 6.22
N ILE A 65 -2.10 10.57 4.98
CA ILE A 65 -2.43 9.72 3.83
C ILE A 65 -1.34 9.89 2.79
N ASP A 66 -1.10 8.81 2.05
CA ASP A 66 -0.26 8.84 0.85
C ASP A 66 -0.77 7.79 -0.13
N ASN A 67 -0.50 8.00 -1.41
CA ASN A 67 -0.80 7.04 -2.44
C ASN A 67 0.22 7.10 -3.57
N LEU A 68 0.45 5.96 -4.20
CA LEU A 68 1.34 5.83 -5.35
C LEU A 68 0.66 4.99 -6.42
N LYS A 69 0.38 5.62 -7.56
CA LYS A 69 0.03 4.92 -8.80
C LYS A 69 1.30 4.42 -9.48
N ILE A 70 1.29 3.17 -9.90
CA ILE A 70 2.35 2.53 -10.68
C ILE A 70 1.72 2.03 -11.97
N ALA A 71 2.34 2.35 -13.10
CA ALA A 71 1.99 1.95 -14.46
C ALA A 71 3.26 1.54 -15.21
#